data_AF-A0A1H6D4Q4-F1
#
_entry.id   AF-A0A1H6D4Q4-F1
#
_cell.length_a   1.000
_cell.length_b   1.000
_cell.length_c   1.000
_cell.angle_alpha   90.00
_cell.angle_beta   90.00
_cell.angle_gamma   90.00
#
_symmetry.space_group_name_H-M   'P 1'
#
loop_
_entity.id
_entity.type
_entity.pdbx_description
1 polymer ?
#
loop_
_entity_poly.entity_id
_entity_poly.type
_entity_poly.pdbx_seq_one_letter_code
_entity_poly.pdbx_strand_id
1 'polypeptide(L)'
;MQLNGITFSAEEIEEIELLKELCEGMTVDGIEVVCFKVLSDLLNNRVKFEDFPQEVLHITQLQVNDYVHFWSEVDWFDSRLAESVAIKFSRVLGN
;
A
#
# COMPACT_ATOMS: atom_id res chain seq x y z
N MET A 1 1.71 -7.66 -12.01
CA MET A 1 0.22 -7.71 -11.98
C MET A 1 -0.33 -6.34 -12.36
N GLN A 2 -1.64 -6.21 -12.60
CA GLN A 2 -2.25 -4.92 -12.97
C GLN A 2 -3.42 -4.59 -12.05
N LEU A 3 -3.55 -3.32 -11.70
CA LEU A 3 -4.66 -2.76 -10.93
C LEU A 3 -5.13 -1.47 -11.60
N ASN A 4 -6.39 -1.42 -12.04
CA ASN A 4 -6.97 -0.29 -12.81
C ASN A 4 -6.05 0.24 -13.94
N GLY A 5 -5.42 -0.66 -14.70
CA GLY A 5 -4.53 -0.29 -15.82
C GLY A 5 -3.12 0.13 -15.42
N ILE A 6 -2.79 0.16 -14.12
CA ILE A 6 -1.43 0.40 -13.62
C ILE A 6 -0.72 -0.92 -13.38
N THR A 7 0.49 -1.06 -13.92
CA THR A 7 1.30 -2.28 -13.81
C THR A 7 2.24 -2.24 -12.61
N PHE A 8 2.22 -3.32 -11.83
CA PHE A 8 3.13 -3.59 -10.71
C PHE A 8 4.13 -4.69 -11.09
N SER A 9 5.42 -4.47 -10.81
CA SER A 9 6.51 -5.42 -11.00
C SER A 9 6.42 -6.56 -9.99
N ALA A 10 7.18 -7.63 -10.20
CA ALA A 10 7.25 -8.74 -9.24
C ALA A 10 7.85 -8.26 -7.90
N GLU A 11 8.92 -7.49 -7.94
CA GLU A 11 9.58 -6.92 -6.75
C GLU A 11 8.63 -6.03 -5.94
N GLU A 12 7.80 -5.21 -6.59
CA GLU A 12 6.80 -4.40 -5.88
C GLU A 12 5.72 -5.25 -5.21
N ILE A 13 5.34 -6.38 -5.81
CA ILE A 13 4.35 -7.29 -5.23
C ILE A 13 4.97 -8.02 -4.03
N GLU A 14 6.22 -8.47 -4.15
CA GLU A 14 6.96 -9.09 -3.05
C GLU A 14 7.12 -8.12 -1.87
N GLU A 15 7.45 -6.85 -2.14
CA GLU A 15 7.53 -5.80 -1.12
C GLU A 15 6.17 -5.62 -0.42
N ILE A 16 5.06 -5.56 -1.17
CA ILE A 16 3.72 -5.43 -0.58
C ILE A 16 3.39 -6.62 0.34
N GLU A 17 3.70 -7.85 -0.07
CA GLU A 17 3.42 -9.02 0.78
C GLU A 17 4.32 -9.04 2.03
N LEU A 18 5.60 -8.67 1.90
CA LEU A 18 6.51 -8.55 3.04
C LEU A 18 5.99 -7.52 4.05
N LEU A 19 5.61 -6.32 3.58
CA LEU A 19 5.12 -5.25 4.44
C LEU A 19 3.77 -5.57 5.06
N LYS A 20 2.91 -6.31 4.36
CA LYS A 20 1.67 -6.84 4.91
C LYS A 20 1.93 -7.78 6.09
N GLU A 21 2.89 -8.70 5.98
CA GLU A 21 3.26 -9.59 7.08
C GLU A 21 3.87 -8.82 8.25
N LEU A 22 4.76 -7.86 7.97
CA LEU A 22 5.40 -7.03 9.00
C LEU A 22 4.40 -6.13 9.74
N CYS A 23 3.38 -5.65 9.05
CA CYS A 23 2.36 -4.77 9.60
C CYS A 23 1.12 -5.51 10.15
N GLU A 24 1.11 -6.85 10.12
CA GLU A 24 -0.05 -7.61 10.59
C GLU A 24 -0.32 -7.36 12.08
N GLY A 25 -1.55 -6.90 12.39
CA GLY A 25 -1.96 -6.56 13.75
C GLY A 25 -1.29 -5.30 14.32
N MET A 26 -0.50 -4.56 13.54
CA MET A 26 0.08 -3.29 13.98
C MET A 26 -0.99 -2.22 14.08
N THR A 27 -0.84 -1.36 15.07
CA THR A 27 -1.72 -0.22 15.32
C THR A 27 -0.88 1.03 15.55
N VAL A 28 -1.21 2.13 14.88
CA VAL A 28 -0.59 3.45 15.07
C VAL A 28 -1.68 4.41 15.51
N ASP A 29 -1.50 5.04 16.66
CA ASP A 29 -2.51 5.94 17.29
C ASP A 29 -3.91 5.32 17.43
N GLY A 30 -3.98 4.00 17.65
CA GLY A 30 -5.24 3.26 17.77
C GLY A 30 -5.92 2.89 16.45
N ILE A 31 -5.30 3.22 15.31
CA ILE A 31 -5.76 2.84 13.96
C ILE A 31 -4.91 1.67 13.44
N GLU A 32 -5.57 0.60 13.00
CA GLU A 32 -4.89 -0.56 12.41
C GLU A 32 -4.21 -0.20 11.09
N VAL A 33 -2.98 -0.67 10.88
CA VAL A 33 -2.26 -0.53 9.61
C VAL A 33 -2.81 -1.57 8.64
N VAL A 34 -3.62 -1.13 7.67
CA VAL A 34 -4.35 -2.02 6.75
C VAL A 34 -3.88 -1.87 5.31
N CYS A 35 -3.04 -0.88 5.00
CA CYS A 35 -2.79 -0.49 3.63
C CYS A 35 -2.19 -1.59 2.75
N PHE A 36 -1.18 -2.32 3.25
CA PHE A 36 -0.53 -3.40 2.51
C PHE A 36 -1.44 -4.62 2.35
N LYS A 37 -2.33 -4.87 3.31
CA LYS A 37 -3.38 -5.90 3.19
C LYS A 37 -4.38 -5.55 2.09
N VAL A 38 -4.88 -4.31 2.09
CA VAL A 38 -5.81 -3.82 1.06
C VAL A 38 -5.16 -3.89 -0.33
N LEU A 39 -3.90 -3.44 -0.45
CA LEU A 39 -3.13 -3.53 -1.70
C LEU A 39 -2.95 -4.96 -2.19
N SER A 40 -2.53 -5.87 -1.30
CA SER A 40 -2.38 -7.31 -1.59
C SER A 40 -3.69 -7.91 -2.09
N ASP A 41 -4.81 -7.64 -1.39
CA ASP A 41 -6.10 -8.23 -1.73
C ASP A 41 -6.65 -7.68 -3.06
N LEU A 42 -6.46 -6.39 -3.34
CA LEU A 42 -6.82 -5.75 -4.60
C LEU A 42 -6.00 -6.31 -5.77
N LEU A 43 -4.67 -6.39 -5.62
CA LEU A 43 -3.77 -6.93 -6.64
C LEU A 43 -4.12 -8.39 -6.97
N ASN A 44 -4.43 -9.17 -5.94
CA ASN A 44 -4.79 -10.59 -6.07
C ASN A 44 -6.26 -10.85 -6.45
N ASN A 45 -7.03 -9.80 -6.80
CA ASN A 45 -8.46 -9.88 -7.14
C ASN A 45 -9.31 -10.60 -6.07
N ARG A 46 -8.90 -10.56 -4.80
CA ARG A 46 -9.68 -11.11 -3.68
C ARG A 46 -10.83 -10.18 -3.30
N VAL A 47 -10.65 -8.90 -3.57
CA VAL A 47 -11.59 -7.80 -3.36
C VAL A 47 -11.51 -6.81 -4.52
N LYS A 48 -12.49 -5.94 -4.65
CA LYS A 48 -12.56 -4.84 -5.61
C LYS A 48 -12.62 -3.50 -4.88
N PHE A 49 -12.32 -2.41 -5.58
CA PHE A 49 -12.48 -1.06 -5.04
C PHE A 49 -13.90 -0.76 -4.56
N GLU A 50 -14.90 -1.30 -5.26
CA GLU A 50 -16.32 -1.17 -4.94
C GLU A 50 -16.71 -1.83 -3.61
N ASP A 51 -15.90 -2.78 -3.14
CA ASP A 51 -16.14 -3.49 -1.87
C ASP A 51 -15.70 -2.66 -0.65
N PHE A 52 -14.96 -1.55 -0.86
CA PHE A 52 -14.46 -0.70 0.20
C PHE A 52 -15.24 0.62 0.30
N PRO A 53 -15.59 1.06 1.53
CA PRO A 53 -15.97 2.44 1.77
C PRO A 53 -14.86 3.40 1.32
N GLN A 54 -15.24 4.57 0.78
CA GLN A 54 -14.28 5.60 0.36
C GLN A 54 -13.30 6.00 1.47
N GLU A 55 -13.75 5.98 2.73
CA GLU A 55 -12.92 6.24 3.90
C GLU A 55 -11.77 5.22 4.03
N VAL A 56 -12.01 3.94 3.77
CA VAL A 56 -10.97 2.90 3.82
C VAL A 56 -9.93 3.11 2.73
N LEU A 57 -10.36 3.47 1.52
CA LEU A 57 -9.44 3.80 0.43
C LEU A 57 -8.59 5.04 0.74
N HIS A 58 -9.20 6.05 1.38
CA HIS A 58 -8.48 7.24 1.84
C HIS A 58 -7.45 6.92 2.93
N ILE A 59 -7.83 6.15 3.95
CA ILE A 59 -6.91 5.68 5.01
C ILE A 59 -5.78 4.86 4.40
N THR A 60 -6.09 3.97 3.46
CA THR A 60 -5.08 3.18 2.74
C THR A 60 -4.06 4.09 2.07
N GLN A 61 -4.50 5.12 1.35
CA GLN A 61 -3.59 6.08 0.70
C GLN A 61 -2.73 6.85 1.70
N LEU A 62 -3.33 7.33 2.80
CA LEU A 62 -2.60 8.04 3.86
C LEU A 62 -1.51 7.15 4.46
N GLN A 63 -1.86 5.93 4.87
CA GLN A 63 -0.91 5.00 5.48
C GLN A 63 0.25 4.62 4.54
N VAL A 64 0.01 4.46 3.24
CA VAL A 64 1.09 4.20 2.27
C VAL A 64 2.02 5.42 2.17
N ASN A 65 1.47 6.63 2.14
CA ASN A 65 2.27 7.86 2.09
C ASN A 65 3.08 8.07 3.37
N ASP A 66 2.46 7.83 4.54
CA ASP A 66 3.12 7.95 5.84
C ASP A 66 4.25 6.92 5.98
N TYR A 67 4.03 5.69 5.52
CA TYR A 67 5.07 4.67 5.45
C TYR A 67 6.26 5.16 4.61
N VAL A 68 6.01 5.63 3.39
CA VAL A 68 7.06 6.17 2.51
C VAL A 68 7.80 7.32 3.17
N HIS A 69 7.07 8.26 3.77
CA HIS A 69 7.68 9.41 4.42
C HIS A 69 8.58 8.98 5.59
N PHE A 70 8.06 8.13 6.49
CA PHE A 70 8.80 7.63 7.64
C PHE A 70 10.11 6.94 7.23
N TRP A 71 10.05 6.07 6.22
CA TRP A 71 11.21 5.30 5.80
C TRP A 71 12.18 6.07 4.91
N SER A 72 11.72 7.11 4.20
CA SER A 72 12.59 7.99 3.40
C SER A 72 13.59 8.79 4.27
N GLU A 73 13.30 8.96 5.56
CA GLU A 73 14.20 9.61 6.52
C GLU A 73 15.25 8.66 7.11
N VAL A 74 15.18 7.37 6.77
CA VAL A 74 16.05 6.34 7.32
C VAL A 74 17.14 5.96 6.31
N ASP A 75 18.35 6.51 6.50
CA ASP A 75 19.49 6.39 5.58
C ASP A 75 19.86 4.95 5.15
N TRP A 76 19.59 3.95 5.98
CA TRP A 76 19.94 2.55 5.71
C TRP A 76 18.82 1.76 5.01
N PHE A 77 17.64 2.33 4.86
CA PHE A 77 16.49 1.69 4.23
C PHE A 77 16.32 2.17 2.79
N ASP A 78 16.15 1.24 1.86
CA ASP A 78 15.88 1.55 0.46
C ASP A 78 14.37 1.69 0.21
N SER A 79 13.85 2.91 0.37
CA SER A 79 12.41 3.23 0.21
C SER A 79 11.91 3.24 -1.23
N ARG A 80 12.77 3.01 -2.24
CA ARG A 80 12.42 3.21 -3.65
C ARG A 80 11.24 2.34 -4.12
N LEU A 81 11.16 1.09 -3.64
CA LEU A 81 10.05 0.20 -3.98
C LEU A 81 8.74 0.66 -3.34
N ALA A 82 8.77 1.01 -2.06
CA ALA A 82 7.61 1.55 -1.35
C ALA A 82 7.12 2.87 -1.97
N GLU A 83 8.04 3.77 -2.36
CA GLU A 83 7.74 5.00 -3.10
C GLU A 83 7.05 4.72 -4.44
N SER A 84 7.56 3.76 -5.21
CA SER A 84 6.96 3.34 -6.47
C SER A 84 5.54 2.82 -6.26
N VAL A 85 5.33 1.98 -5.24
CA VAL A 85 4.00 1.47 -4.87
C VAL A 85 3.05 2.61 -4.49
N ALA A 86 3.50 3.57 -3.68
CA ALA A 86 2.71 4.72 -3.26
C ALA A 86 2.25 5.58 -4.43
N ILE A 87 3.16 5.90 -5.35
CA ILE A 87 2.86 6.68 -6.56
C ILE A 87 1.84 5.95 -7.44
N LYS A 88 2.03 4.64 -7.63
CA LYS A 88 1.09 3.83 -8.42
C LYS A 88 -0.28 3.75 -7.78
N PHE A 89 -0.35 3.60 -6.46
CA PHE A 89 -1.63 3.52 -5.77
C PHE A 89 -2.42 4.84 -5.82
N SER A 90 -1.74 5.99 -5.67
CA SER A 90 -2.38 7.31 -5.86
C SER A 90 -3.04 7.42 -7.23
N ARG A 91 -2.33 7.00 -8.29
CA ARG A 91 -2.86 7.00 -9.66
C ARG A 91 -4.06 6.08 -9.83
N VAL A 92 -4.05 4.93 -9.14
CA VAL A 92 -5.15 3.96 -9.19
C VAL A 92 -6.43 4.52 -8.55
N LEU A 93 -6.30 5.34 -7.51
CA LEU A 93 -7.42 6.00 -6.82
C LEU A 93 -7.91 7.29 -7.53
N GLY A 94 -7.22 7.75 -8.57
CA GLY A 94 -7.62 8.92 -9.35
C GLY A 94 -7.13 10.26 -8.77
N ASN A 95 -6.09 10.26 -7.95
CA ASN A 95 -5.37 11.46 -7.48
C ASN A 95 -4.12 11.72 -8.31
#